data_AF-A0A2Z6AUJ8-F1
#
_entry.id   AF-A0A2Z6AUJ8-F1
#
_cell.length_a   1.000
_cell.length_b   1.000
_cell.length_c   1.000
_cell.angle_alpha   90.00
_cell.angle_beta   90.00
_cell.angle_gamma   90.00
#
_symmetry.space_group_name_H-M   'P 1'
#
loop_
_entity.id
_entity.type
_entity.pdbx_description
1 polymer ?
#
loop_
_entity_poly.entity_id
_entity_poly.type
_entity_poly.pdbx_seq_one_letter_code
_entity_poly.pdbx_strand_id
1 'polypeptide(L)'
;MRVTIAITVCTLVVLMAASVLNAQSVYVPGKAKPEQVVKARKFAMRALNSNLRDIRFKLKRGDSDGMLTPALNLSAIARFLPYAFVEKHEAAYPLKGSNKYFKGGAPEEIQAGAEYLNVQAAKLLNMATSKNMKALDQQNNRIKRACVSCHSQFRGEF
;
A
#
# COMPACT_ATOMS: atom_id res chain seq x y z
N MET A 1 7.06 15.22 38.97
CA MET A 1 6.23 14.97 37.76
C MET A 1 6.70 15.66 36.48
N ARG A 2 7.64 16.63 36.48
CA ARG A 2 8.11 17.27 35.24
C ARG A 2 9.20 16.50 34.47
N VAL A 3 9.96 15.64 35.16
CA VAL A 3 11.07 14.86 34.57
C VAL A 3 10.58 13.66 33.76
N THR A 4 9.45 13.07 34.13
CA THR A 4 8.90 11.88 33.47
C THR A 4 8.35 12.18 32.08
N ILE A 5 7.80 13.39 31.86
CA ILE A 5 7.23 13.81 30.57
C ILE A 5 8.34 14.07 29.53
N ALA A 6 9.49 14.62 29.94
CA ALA A 6 10.61 14.90 29.05
C ALA A 6 11.26 13.63 28.50
N ILE A 7 11.36 12.57 29.31
CA ILE A 7 11.98 11.29 28.90
C ILE A 7 11.08 10.55 27.89
N THR A 8 9.76 10.60 28.06
CA THR A 8 8.80 9.95 27.14
C THR A 8 8.74 10.65 25.78
N VAL A 9 8.84 11.98 25.73
CA VAL A 9 8.87 12.74 24.47
C VAL A 9 10.17 12.45 23.70
N CYS A 10 11.31 12.39 24.40
CA CYS A 10 12.61 12.14 23.76
C CYS A 10 12.70 10.73 23.16
N THR A 11 12.17 9.71 23.85
CA THR A 11 12.13 8.33 23.31
C THR A 11 11.20 8.19 22.10
N LEU A 12 10.06 8.90 22.10
CA LEU A 12 9.15 8.90 20.95
C LEU A 12 9.80 9.54 19.70
N VAL A 13 10.55 10.63 19.88
CA VAL A 13 11.27 11.32 18.79
C VAL A 13 12.38 10.45 18.21
N VAL A 14 13.14 9.73 19.04
CA VAL A 14 14.21 8.83 18.58
C VAL A 14 13.64 7.62 17.82
N LEU A 15 12.51 7.06 18.28
CA LEU A 15 11.83 5.95 17.59
C LEU A 15 11.26 6.38 16.24
N MET A 16 10.67 7.58 16.13
CA MET A 16 10.21 8.12 14.85
C MET A 16 11.38 8.40 13.90
N ALA A 17 12.50 8.95 14.38
CA ALA A 17 13.69 9.17 13.57
C ALA A 17 14.27 7.87 12.99
N ALA A 18 14.40 6.82 13.81
CA ALA A 18 14.88 5.51 13.35
C ALA A 18 13.95 4.85 12.32
N SER A 19 12.64 5.08 12.43
CA SER A 19 11.64 4.61 11.48
C SER A 19 11.76 5.32 10.12
N VAL A 20 12.00 6.63 10.15
CA VAL A 20 12.21 7.46 8.94
C VAL A 20 13.54 7.13 8.26
N LEU A 21 14.62 6.89 9.01
CA LEU A 21 15.93 6.51 8.47
C LEU A 21 15.91 5.13 7.79
N ASN A 22 15.20 4.15 8.36
CA ASN A 22 15.02 2.84 7.72
C ASN A 22 14.10 2.93 6.48
N ALA A 23 13.10 3.81 6.49
CA ALA A 23 12.25 4.02 5.33
C ALA A 23 13.01 4.72 4.18
N GLN A 24 13.91 5.68 4.49
CA GLN A 24 14.68 6.38 3.46
C GLN A 24 15.73 5.49 2.78
N SER A 25 16.37 4.55 3.50
CA SER A 25 17.42 3.72 2.89
C SER A 25 16.91 2.62 1.96
N VAL A 26 15.66 2.17 2.13
CA VAL A 26 15.07 1.08 1.32
C VAL A 26 14.59 1.57 -0.07
N TYR A 27 14.38 2.88 -0.25
CA TYR A 27 13.76 3.40 -1.48
C TYR A 27 14.57 4.48 -2.20
N VAL A 28 15.85 4.65 -1.86
CA VAL A 28 16.76 5.33 -2.78
C VAL A 28 17.13 4.30 -3.86
N PRO A 29 16.80 4.56 -5.15
CA PRO A 29 17.16 3.67 -6.25
C PRO A 29 18.65 3.30 -6.19
N GLY A 30 18.95 2.02 -6.41
CA GLY A 30 20.31 1.48 -6.42
C GLY A 30 20.97 1.29 -5.05
N LYS A 31 20.34 1.67 -3.92
CA LYS A 31 20.95 1.54 -2.57
C LYS A 31 20.44 0.35 -1.77
N ALA A 32 19.20 -0.07 -1.99
CA ALA A 32 18.58 -1.15 -1.24
C ALA A 32 18.90 -2.51 -1.85
N LYS A 33 19.01 -3.55 -1.00
CA LYS A 33 19.11 -4.93 -1.51
C LYS A 33 17.78 -5.32 -2.18
N PRO A 34 17.79 -6.05 -3.31
CA PRO A 34 16.57 -6.49 -3.99
C PRO A 34 15.53 -7.15 -3.06
N GLU A 35 15.98 -7.96 -2.10
CA GLU A 35 15.10 -8.63 -1.14
C GLU A 35 14.42 -7.65 -0.18
N GLN A 36 15.06 -6.53 0.16
CA GLN A 36 14.46 -5.49 1.00
C GLN A 36 13.34 -4.78 0.25
N VAL A 37 13.57 -4.43 -1.02
CA VAL A 37 12.56 -3.82 -1.88
C VAL A 37 11.38 -4.77 -2.09
N VAL A 38 11.63 -6.05 -2.33
CA VAL A 38 10.56 -7.05 -2.47
C VAL A 38 9.78 -7.26 -1.17
N LYS A 39 10.45 -7.28 0.00
CA LYS A 39 9.77 -7.31 1.31
C LYS A 39 8.87 -6.09 1.51
N ALA A 40 9.38 -4.90 1.17
CA ALA A 40 8.65 -3.65 1.21
C ALA A 40 7.39 -3.68 0.34
N ARG A 41 7.50 -4.09 -0.93
CA ARG A 41 6.33 -4.27 -1.83
C ARG A 41 5.30 -5.20 -1.22
N LYS A 42 5.72 -6.35 -0.70
CA LYS A 42 4.79 -7.32 -0.10
C LYS A 42 4.12 -6.79 1.15
N PHE A 43 4.85 -6.05 1.99
CA PHE A 43 4.27 -5.35 3.13
C PHE A 43 3.20 -4.35 2.68
N ALA A 44 3.52 -3.48 1.72
CA ALA A 44 2.59 -2.52 1.15
C ALA A 44 1.33 -3.21 0.61
N MET A 45 1.48 -4.26 -0.21
CA MET A 45 0.33 -5.00 -0.78
C MET A 45 -0.53 -5.68 0.29
N ARG A 46 0.08 -6.22 1.36
CA ARG A 46 -0.65 -6.81 2.49
C ARG A 46 -1.45 -5.75 3.26
N ALA A 47 -0.84 -4.60 3.54
CA ALA A 47 -1.50 -3.48 4.19
C ALA A 47 -2.65 -2.94 3.34
N LEU A 48 -2.46 -2.81 2.03
CA LEU A 48 -3.49 -2.40 1.07
C LEU A 48 -4.69 -3.36 1.10
N ASN A 49 -4.44 -4.67 1.07
CA ASN A 49 -5.49 -5.68 1.17
C ASN A 49 -6.21 -5.67 2.54
N SER A 50 -5.49 -5.38 3.63
CA SER A 50 -6.10 -5.23 4.96
C SER A 50 -7.10 -4.06 5.00
N ASN A 51 -6.70 -2.88 4.51
CA ASN A 51 -7.58 -1.71 4.43
C ASN A 51 -8.77 -1.96 3.49
N LEU A 52 -8.57 -2.65 2.36
CA LEU A 52 -9.68 -3.07 1.49
C LEU A 52 -10.67 -4.02 2.18
N ARG A 53 -10.18 -4.95 3.01
CA ARG A 53 -11.06 -5.83 3.80
C ARG A 53 -11.85 -5.05 4.83
N ASP A 54 -11.20 -4.10 5.50
CA ASP A 54 -11.84 -3.23 6.47
C ASP A 54 -12.95 -2.38 5.83
N ILE A 55 -12.68 -1.73 4.70
CA ILE A 55 -13.69 -1.01 3.91
C ILE A 55 -14.88 -1.92 3.56
N ARG A 56 -14.64 -3.16 3.13
CA ARG A 56 -15.72 -4.12 2.84
C ARG A 56 -16.55 -4.47 4.08
N PHE A 57 -15.93 -4.63 5.24
CA PHE A 57 -16.67 -4.88 6.48
C PHE A 57 -17.52 -3.68 6.87
N LYS A 58 -17.00 -2.46 6.72
CA LYS A 58 -17.74 -1.22 6.96
C LYS A 58 -18.91 -1.05 5.98
N LEU A 59 -18.68 -1.33 4.69
CA LEU A 59 -19.71 -1.33 3.65
C LEU A 59 -20.87 -2.27 4.02
N LYS A 60 -20.56 -3.50 4.44
CA LYS A 60 -21.57 -4.49 4.87
C LYS A 60 -22.36 -4.06 6.10
N ARG A 61 -21.77 -3.26 6.98
CA ARG A 61 -22.40 -2.78 8.22
C ARG A 61 -23.13 -1.46 8.08
N GLY A 62 -23.07 -0.81 6.91
CA GLY A 62 -23.61 0.55 6.76
C GLY A 62 -22.78 1.64 7.45
N ASP A 63 -21.53 1.34 7.86
CA ASP A 63 -20.66 2.26 8.62
C ASP A 63 -19.96 3.25 7.68
N SER A 64 -20.64 4.35 7.34
CA SER A 64 -20.05 5.41 6.51
C SER A 64 -18.98 6.22 7.26
N ASP A 65 -19.14 6.42 8.55
CA ASP A 65 -18.31 7.34 9.33
C ASP A 65 -16.91 6.75 9.59
N GLY A 66 -16.81 5.42 9.66
CA GLY A 66 -15.54 4.71 9.76
C GLY A 66 -14.72 4.64 8.45
N MET A 67 -15.20 5.18 7.33
CA MET A 67 -14.55 4.98 6.01
C MET A 67 -13.25 5.76 5.82
N LEU A 68 -13.12 6.92 6.50
CA LEU A 68 -12.03 7.85 6.23
C LEU A 68 -10.64 7.24 6.46
N THR A 69 -10.43 6.62 7.62
CA THR A 69 -9.13 6.06 8.01
C THR A 69 -8.62 4.98 7.03
N PRO A 70 -9.39 3.91 6.71
CA PRO A 70 -8.89 2.91 5.78
C PRO A 70 -8.77 3.45 4.35
N ALA A 71 -9.61 4.40 3.92
CA ALA A 71 -9.47 5.05 2.61
C ALA A 71 -8.19 5.90 2.52
N LEU A 72 -7.85 6.63 3.60
CA LEU A 72 -6.62 7.41 3.71
C LEU A 72 -5.38 6.51 3.63
N ASN A 73 -5.35 5.43 4.42
CA ASN A 73 -4.26 4.46 4.41
C ASN A 73 -4.10 3.82 3.02
N LEU A 74 -5.22 3.44 2.39
CA LEU A 74 -5.21 2.86 1.05
C LEU A 74 -4.62 3.85 0.03
N SER A 75 -5.03 5.12 0.07
CA SER A 75 -4.50 6.16 -0.81
C SER A 75 -3.01 6.43 -0.56
N ALA A 76 -2.55 6.48 0.69
CA ALA A 76 -1.15 6.68 1.02
C ALA A 76 -0.27 5.53 0.48
N ILE A 77 -0.70 4.29 0.66
CA ILE A 77 0.03 3.12 0.14
C ILE A 77 -0.01 3.11 -1.39
N ALA A 78 -1.15 3.42 -2.01
CA ALA A 78 -1.27 3.44 -3.46
C ALA A 78 -0.36 4.49 -4.12
N ARG A 79 -0.17 5.66 -3.51
CA ARG A 79 0.82 6.68 -3.94
C ARG A 79 2.26 6.20 -3.84
N PHE A 80 2.55 5.30 -2.92
CA PHE A 80 3.88 4.75 -2.72
C PHE A 80 4.24 3.68 -3.78
N LEU A 81 3.26 2.92 -4.27
CA LEU A 81 3.51 1.78 -5.15
C LEU A 81 4.26 2.11 -6.46
N PRO A 82 3.98 3.20 -7.18
CA PRO A 82 4.73 3.54 -8.39
C PRO A 82 6.24 3.60 -8.14
N TYR A 83 6.67 4.22 -7.04
CA TYR A 83 8.09 4.29 -6.65
C TYR A 83 8.67 2.93 -6.26
N ALA A 84 7.86 2.08 -5.65
CA ALA A 84 8.28 0.76 -5.23
C ALA A 84 8.63 -0.16 -6.40
N PHE A 85 8.12 0.09 -7.61
CA PHE A 85 8.27 -0.76 -8.80
C PHE A 85 9.19 -0.18 -9.90
N VAL A 86 9.91 0.91 -9.61
CA VAL A 86 10.88 1.51 -10.56
C VAL A 86 11.95 0.49 -10.97
N GLU A 87 12.49 -0.26 -10.01
CA GLU A 87 13.41 -1.37 -10.26
C GLU A 87 12.62 -2.68 -10.37
N LYS A 88 12.98 -3.64 -11.22
CA LYS A 88 12.11 -4.80 -11.42
C LYS A 88 12.25 -5.89 -10.33
N HIS A 89 13.48 -6.26 -9.98
CA HIS A 89 13.82 -7.26 -8.95
C HIS A 89 13.07 -8.61 -9.06
N GLU A 90 12.76 -9.11 -10.26
CA GLU A 90 12.10 -10.41 -10.45
C GLU A 90 12.85 -11.54 -9.76
N ALA A 91 14.19 -11.55 -9.85
CA ALA A 91 15.05 -12.58 -9.27
C ALA A 91 15.00 -12.66 -7.74
N ALA A 92 14.51 -11.61 -7.06
CA ALA A 92 14.30 -11.64 -5.61
C ALA A 92 12.95 -12.26 -5.21
N TYR A 93 12.14 -12.70 -6.18
CA TYR A 93 10.94 -13.51 -5.97
C TYR A 93 11.21 -15.00 -6.27
N PRO A 94 10.46 -15.92 -5.63
CA PRO A 94 9.60 -15.67 -4.49
C PRO A 94 10.42 -15.46 -3.20
N LEU A 95 9.95 -14.60 -2.29
CA LEU A 95 10.46 -14.66 -0.91
C LEU A 95 10.13 -16.02 -0.28
N LYS A 96 11.03 -16.54 0.55
CA LYS A 96 10.82 -17.78 1.33
C LYS A 96 9.41 -17.82 1.96
N GLY A 97 8.69 -18.92 1.73
CA GLY A 97 7.32 -19.13 2.23
C GLY A 97 6.20 -18.48 1.39
N SER A 98 6.48 -18.07 0.16
CA SER A 98 5.49 -17.54 -0.78
C SER A 98 5.43 -18.39 -2.05
N ASN A 99 4.24 -18.78 -2.46
CA ASN A 99 4.03 -19.40 -3.77
C ASN A 99 3.83 -18.38 -4.90
N LYS A 100 3.68 -17.08 -4.58
CA LYS A 100 3.54 -16.01 -5.57
C LYS A 100 4.89 -15.42 -5.97
N TYR A 101 5.06 -15.17 -7.26
CA TYR A 101 6.21 -14.47 -7.85
C TYR A 101 5.78 -13.32 -8.77
N PHE A 102 6.73 -12.44 -9.09
CA PHE A 102 6.57 -11.36 -10.04
C PHE A 102 7.08 -11.82 -11.40
N LYS A 103 6.21 -11.85 -12.42
CA LYS A 103 6.54 -12.32 -13.77
C LYS A 103 7.46 -11.36 -14.54
N GLY A 104 7.62 -10.13 -14.04
CA GLY A 104 8.22 -9.03 -14.79
C GLY A 104 7.21 -8.37 -15.74
N GLY A 105 7.66 -7.31 -16.40
CA GLY A 105 6.88 -6.51 -17.35
C GLY A 105 7.71 -5.32 -17.84
N ALA A 106 7.20 -4.56 -18.82
CA ALA A 106 7.81 -3.27 -19.15
C ALA A 106 7.58 -2.29 -17.97
N PRO A 107 8.62 -1.54 -17.53
CA PRO A 107 8.46 -0.59 -16.41
C PRO A 107 7.26 0.34 -16.57
N GLU A 108 6.99 0.78 -17.79
CA GLU A 108 5.90 1.69 -18.14
C GLU A 108 4.52 1.06 -17.89
N GLU A 109 4.36 -0.23 -18.19
CA GLU A 109 3.09 -0.94 -17.98
C GLU A 109 2.81 -1.17 -16.49
N ILE A 110 3.85 -1.50 -15.72
CA ILE A 110 3.75 -1.68 -14.27
C ILE A 110 3.44 -0.33 -13.62
N GLN A 111 4.11 0.73 -14.06
CA GLN A 111 3.90 2.10 -13.61
C GLN A 111 2.47 2.55 -13.90
N ALA A 112 1.96 2.30 -15.11
CA ALA A 112 0.58 2.61 -15.47
C ALA A 112 -0.43 1.87 -14.60
N GLY A 113 -0.19 0.59 -14.29
CA GLY A 113 -1.02 -0.19 -13.39
C GLY A 113 -1.03 0.37 -11.95
N ALA A 114 0.14 0.77 -11.44
CA ALA A 114 0.28 1.38 -10.12
C ALA A 114 -0.38 2.76 -10.04
N GLU A 115 -0.21 3.59 -11.07
CA GLU A 115 -0.82 4.92 -11.15
C GLU A 115 -2.35 4.83 -11.28
N TYR A 116 -2.86 3.87 -12.05
CA TYR A 116 -4.29 3.63 -12.13
C TYR A 116 -4.87 3.28 -10.76
N LEU A 117 -4.20 2.42 -9.98
CA LEU A 117 -4.59 2.13 -8.60
C LEU A 117 -4.55 3.38 -7.71
N ASN A 118 -3.50 4.20 -7.82
CA ASN A 118 -3.37 5.47 -7.11
C ASN A 118 -4.58 6.39 -7.36
N VAL A 119 -4.96 6.59 -8.62
CA VAL A 119 -6.13 7.38 -9.00
C VAL A 119 -7.42 6.83 -8.40
N GLN A 120 -7.65 5.51 -8.44
CA GLN A 120 -8.86 4.92 -7.85
C GLN A 120 -8.89 5.03 -6.32
N ALA A 121 -7.74 4.91 -5.68
CA ALA A 121 -7.60 5.07 -4.23
C ALA A 121 -7.89 6.51 -3.78
N ALA A 122 -7.34 7.50 -4.50
CA ALA A 122 -7.60 8.91 -4.24
C ALA A 122 -9.08 9.26 -4.41
N LYS A 123 -9.75 8.71 -5.43
CA LYS A 123 -11.21 8.87 -5.60
C LYS A 123 -11.99 8.30 -4.42
N LEU A 124 -11.62 7.12 -3.91
CA LEU A 124 -12.28 6.55 -2.72
C LEU A 124 -12.11 7.46 -1.50
N LEU A 125 -10.91 7.99 -1.28
CA LEU A 125 -10.64 8.92 -0.17
C LEU A 125 -11.53 10.17 -0.26
N ASN A 126 -11.64 10.79 -1.44
CA ASN A 126 -12.49 11.96 -1.64
C ASN A 126 -13.98 11.67 -1.40
N MET A 127 -14.40 10.41 -1.59
CA MET A 127 -15.78 9.97 -1.36
C MET A 127 -16.02 9.49 0.08
N ALA A 128 -14.98 9.29 0.89
CA ALA A 128 -15.07 8.63 2.19
C ALA A 128 -15.99 9.34 3.19
N THR A 129 -16.24 10.64 3.01
CA THR A 129 -17.15 11.45 3.84
C THR A 129 -18.54 11.65 3.23
N SER A 130 -18.80 11.13 2.03
CA SER A 130 -20.04 11.40 1.27
C SER A 130 -21.30 10.73 1.83
N LYS A 131 -21.17 9.80 2.80
CA LYS A 131 -22.23 8.91 3.31
C LYS A 131 -22.98 8.09 2.25
N ASN A 132 -22.56 8.15 0.99
CA ASN A 132 -23.17 7.41 -0.10
C ASN A 132 -22.56 6.00 -0.21
N MET A 133 -23.13 5.06 0.55
CA MET A 133 -22.64 3.68 0.64
C MET A 133 -22.60 2.96 -0.71
N LYS A 134 -23.57 3.23 -1.59
CA LYS A 134 -23.60 2.66 -2.94
C LYS A 134 -22.42 3.15 -3.78
N ALA A 135 -22.14 4.45 -3.74
CA ALA A 135 -21.02 5.03 -4.48
C ALA A 135 -19.67 4.54 -3.92
N LEU A 136 -19.55 4.42 -2.60
CA LEU A 136 -18.38 3.83 -1.94
C LEU A 136 -18.13 2.38 -2.35
N ASP A 137 -19.18 1.55 -2.41
CA ASP A 137 -19.04 0.16 -2.86
C ASP A 137 -18.64 0.06 -4.33
N GLN A 138 -19.25 0.87 -5.20
CA GLN A 138 -18.86 0.96 -6.61
C GLN A 138 -17.39 1.34 -6.78
N GLN A 139 -16.90 2.30 -5.99
CA GLN A 139 -15.51 2.73 -6.03
C GLN A 139 -14.55 1.67 -5.45
N ASN A 140 -14.92 0.99 -4.36
CA ASN A 140 -14.19 -0.16 -3.83
C ASN A 140 -14.07 -1.29 -4.88
N ASN A 141 -15.13 -1.55 -5.66
CA ASN A 141 -15.09 -2.50 -6.76
C ASN A 141 -14.16 -2.06 -7.91
N ARG A 142 -14.04 -0.75 -8.20
CA ARG A 142 -13.04 -0.23 -9.16
C ARG A 142 -11.61 -0.48 -8.69
N ILE A 143 -11.32 -0.28 -7.41
CA ILE A 143 -10.01 -0.60 -6.83
C ILE A 143 -9.71 -2.09 -6.95
N LYS A 144 -10.68 -2.96 -6.61
CA LYS A 144 -10.52 -4.42 -6.78
C LYS A 144 -10.16 -4.78 -8.22
N ARG A 145 -10.82 -4.17 -9.21
CA ARG A 145 -10.51 -4.38 -10.63
C ARG A 145 -9.10 -3.91 -10.99
N ALA A 146 -8.64 -2.77 -10.48
CA ALA A 146 -7.26 -2.32 -10.66
C ALA A 146 -6.24 -3.36 -10.15
N CYS A 147 -6.47 -3.91 -8.95
CA CYS A 147 -5.63 -4.97 -8.40
C CYS A 147 -5.66 -6.24 -9.27
N VAL A 148 -6.82 -6.66 -9.76
CA VAL A 148 -6.95 -7.86 -10.62
C VAL A 148 -6.24 -7.65 -11.96
N SER A 149 -6.43 -6.49 -12.60
CA SER A 149 -5.79 -6.16 -13.88
C SER A 149 -4.27 -6.32 -13.80
N CYS A 150 -3.64 -5.62 -12.85
CA CYS A 150 -2.19 -5.68 -12.65
C CYS A 150 -1.72 -7.09 -12.27
N HIS A 151 -2.40 -7.77 -11.34
CA HIS A 151 -2.01 -9.12 -10.95
C HIS A 151 -2.16 -10.16 -12.06
N SER A 152 -3.17 -10.04 -12.92
CA SER A 152 -3.38 -11.01 -14.01
C SER A 152 -2.21 -11.01 -14.99
N GLN A 153 -1.65 -9.82 -15.26
CA GLN A 153 -0.53 -9.63 -16.16
C GLN A 153 0.80 -9.99 -15.49
N PHE A 154 1.04 -9.47 -14.28
CA PHE A 154 2.40 -9.44 -13.72
C PHE A 154 2.63 -10.37 -12.51
N ARG A 155 1.59 -11.04 -11.99
CA ARG A 155 1.74 -11.96 -10.84
C ARG A 155 1.57 -13.40 -11.29
N GLY A 156 2.52 -14.24 -10.91
CA GLY A 156 2.46 -15.69 -11.08
C GLY A 156 2.24 -16.42 -9.75
N GLU A 157 1.96 -17.71 -9.88
CA GLU A 157 1.87 -18.69 -8.81
C GLU A 157 2.54 -19.97 -9.30
N PHE A 158 3.31 -20.62 -8.42
CA PHE A 158 3.86 -21.96 -8.66
C PHE A 158 2.81 -23.03 -8.37
#